data_AF-A0A7S3HC01-F1
#
_entry.id   AF-A0A7S3HC01-F1
#
_cell.length_a   1.000
_cell.length_b   1.000
_cell.length_c   1.000
_cell.angle_alpha   90.00
_cell.angle_beta   90.00
_cell.angle_gamma   90.00
#
_symmetry.space_group_name_H-M   'P 1'
#
loop_
_entity.id
_entity.type
_entity.pdbx_description
1 polymer ?
#
loop_
_entity_poly.entity_id
_entity_poly.type
_entity_poly.pdbx_seq_one_letter_code
_entity_poly.pdbx_strand_id
1 'polypeptide(L)'
;ATCFDQSGIDVHFLNRPPVMGVKSAQDPAFVQAFTAPPRGRTPLTETMQRVSKSLQGERGILLFIFTDGEPNDGKNPFKQAIRQLVSSSKVRIQIMACTAEDDEIGWLNELDAELSELDVTDDYYAEREQVIKLGLAPKFTRGDWCMKAMLGPVSQKFDKWDERQGKATKSPKHQHQGELVQCG
;
A
#
# COMPACT_ATOMS: atom_id res chain seq x y z
N ALA A 1 -9.36 8.42 5.92
CA ALA A 1 -8.14 8.92 6.56
C ALA A 1 -8.35 10.29 7.21
N THR A 2 -8.87 11.30 6.47
CA THR A 2 -9.02 12.68 6.96
C THR A 2 -10.08 12.87 8.05
N CYS A 3 -10.98 11.90 8.22
CA CYS A 3 -11.91 11.83 9.36
C CYS A 3 -11.22 11.40 10.68
N PHE A 4 -10.02 10.80 10.60
CA PHE A 4 -9.31 10.21 11.74
C PHE A 4 -7.97 10.90 12.04
N ASP A 5 -7.40 11.64 11.09
CA ASP A 5 -6.24 12.50 11.29
C ASP A 5 -6.47 13.88 10.67
N GLN A 6 -6.31 14.92 11.50
CA GLN A 6 -6.42 16.31 11.09
C GLN A 6 -5.23 16.77 10.22
N SER A 7 -4.14 15.99 10.19
CA SER A 7 -2.95 16.28 9.37
C SER A 7 -3.23 16.10 7.87
N GLY A 8 -4.16 15.21 7.49
CA GLY A 8 -4.48 14.91 6.11
C GLY A 8 -3.67 13.74 5.55
N ILE A 9 -3.51 13.69 4.23
CA ILE A 9 -2.69 12.69 3.52
C ILE A 9 -1.60 13.40 2.73
N ASP A 10 -0.37 12.91 2.83
CA ASP A 10 0.73 13.37 2.00
C ASP A 10 0.85 12.54 0.73
N VAL A 11 0.89 13.20 -0.42
CA VAL A 11 0.99 12.59 -1.75
C VAL A 11 2.37 12.90 -2.33
N HIS A 12 3.22 11.88 -2.36
CA HIS A 12 4.56 11.98 -2.95
C HIS A 12 4.56 11.41 -4.37
N PHE A 13 4.92 12.25 -5.32
CA PHE A 13 5.10 11.83 -6.70
C PHE A 13 6.57 11.49 -6.99
N LEU A 14 6.78 10.63 -7.98
CA LEU A 14 8.12 10.24 -8.40
C LEU A 14 8.88 11.35 -9.14
N ASN A 15 8.19 12.11 -9.99
CA ASN A 15 8.81 13.07 -10.93
C ASN A 15 8.22 14.48 -10.84
N ARG A 16 7.60 14.85 -9.72
CA ARG A 16 7.07 16.21 -9.48
C ARG A 16 7.01 16.51 -7.97
N PRO A 17 6.83 17.79 -7.58
CA PRO A 17 6.74 18.16 -6.17
C PRO A 17 5.60 17.42 -5.44
N PRO A 18 5.76 17.08 -4.15
CA PRO A 18 4.71 16.46 -3.36
C PRO A 18 3.58 17.44 -3.06
N VAL A 19 2.39 16.92 -2.76
CA VAL A 19 1.27 17.67 -2.21
C VAL A 19 1.02 17.17 -0.80
N MET A 20 1.14 18.06 0.19
CA MET A 20 1.09 17.70 1.61
C MET A 20 -0.28 18.01 2.20
N GLY A 21 -0.69 17.23 3.21
CA GLY A 21 -1.86 17.52 4.03
C GLY A 21 -3.18 17.57 3.27
N VAL A 22 -3.35 16.74 2.24
CA VAL A 22 -4.57 16.67 1.43
C VAL A 22 -5.74 16.20 2.30
N LYS A 23 -6.78 17.04 2.40
CA LYS A 23 -7.98 16.76 3.22
C LYS A 23 -9.21 16.38 2.42
N SER A 24 -9.21 16.68 1.12
CA SER A 24 -10.33 16.48 0.23
C SER A 24 -9.84 16.15 -1.17
N ALA A 25 -10.61 15.33 -1.91
CA ALA A 25 -10.38 15.10 -3.33
C ALA A 25 -10.61 16.37 -4.18
N GLN A 26 -11.25 17.40 -3.63
CA GLN A 26 -11.45 18.71 -4.26
C GLN A 26 -10.37 19.72 -3.87
N ASP A 27 -9.32 19.31 -3.13
CA ASP A 27 -8.21 20.19 -2.81
C ASP A 27 -7.58 20.74 -4.11
N PRO A 28 -7.49 22.08 -4.30
CA PRO A 28 -7.00 22.66 -5.54
C PRO A 28 -5.57 22.22 -5.88
N ALA A 29 -4.69 22.07 -4.89
CA ALA A 29 -3.31 21.64 -5.12
C ALA A 29 -3.26 20.18 -5.55
N PHE A 30 -4.10 19.33 -4.93
CA PHE A 30 -4.25 17.94 -5.34
C PHE A 30 -4.78 17.85 -6.79
N VAL A 31 -5.89 18.51 -7.11
CA VAL A 31 -6.48 18.50 -8.46
C VAL A 31 -5.49 19.01 -9.49
N GLN A 32 -4.80 20.12 -9.19
CA GLN A 32 -3.80 20.70 -10.08
C GLN A 32 -2.65 19.73 -10.35
N ALA A 33 -2.19 18.98 -9.35
CA ALA A 33 -1.11 18.01 -9.51
C ALA A 33 -1.44 16.89 -10.51
N PHE A 34 -2.71 16.60 -10.79
CA PHE A 34 -3.13 15.59 -11.77
C PHE A 34 -3.49 16.16 -13.16
N THR A 35 -3.42 17.48 -13.36
CA THR A 35 -3.69 18.10 -14.67
C THR A 35 -2.64 17.75 -15.72
N ALA A 36 -1.39 17.53 -15.29
CA ALA A 36 -0.30 17.09 -16.16
C ALA A 36 -0.13 15.56 -16.09
N PRO A 37 -0.05 14.86 -17.23
CA PRO A 37 0.16 13.41 -17.23
C PRO A 37 1.49 13.02 -16.56
N PRO A 38 1.61 11.78 -16.04
CA PRO A 38 2.89 11.25 -15.57
C PRO A 38 3.92 11.24 -16.70
N ARG A 39 5.18 11.53 -16.35
CA ARG A 39 6.32 11.53 -17.27
C ARG A 39 7.61 11.28 -16.50
N GLY A 40 8.65 10.86 -17.21
CA GLY A 40 9.98 10.66 -16.64
C GLY A 40 10.27 9.19 -16.37
N ARG A 41 11.07 8.95 -15.34
CA ARG A 41 11.53 7.60 -14.97
C ARG A 41 10.76 7.10 -13.74
N THR A 42 11.12 5.93 -13.20
CA THR A 42 10.51 5.34 -11.99
C THR A 42 11.48 5.32 -10.80
N PRO A 43 11.84 6.48 -10.19
CA PRO A 43 12.77 6.57 -9.05
C PRO A 43 12.09 6.13 -7.73
N LEU A 44 11.59 4.90 -7.69
CA LEU A 44 10.77 4.39 -6.59
C LEU A 44 11.59 4.23 -5.30
N THR A 45 12.79 3.62 -5.40
CA THR A 45 13.72 3.44 -4.27
C THR A 45 14.11 4.77 -3.63
N GLU A 46 14.55 5.72 -4.44
CA GLU A 46 14.96 7.05 -3.97
C GLU A 46 13.78 7.78 -3.31
N THR A 47 12.60 7.76 -3.94
CA THR A 47 11.42 8.43 -3.42
C THR A 47 10.97 7.83 -2.10
N MET A 48 10.94 6.51 -1.98
CA MET A 48 10.59 5.83 -0.74
C MET A 48 11.60 6.14 0.38
N GLN A 49 12.90 6.15 0.09
CA GLN A 49 13.93 6.52 1.07
C GLN A 49 13.83 8.00 1.50
N ARG A 50 13.44 8.89 0.58
CA ARG A 50 13.19 10.29 0.89
C ARG A 50 11.99 10.44 1.82
N VAL A 51 10.89 9.74 1.51
CA VAL A 51 9.68 9.73 2.34
C VAL A 51 9.99 9.12 3.71
N SER A 52 10.69 7.99 3.78
CA SER A 52 10.98 7.33 5.07
C SER A 52 11.77 8.21 6.04
N LYS A 53 12.63 9.09 5.54
CA LYS A 53 13.34 10.07 6.39
C LYS A 53 12.41 11.09 7.03
N SER A 54 11.30 11.46 6.38
CA SER A 54 10.28 12.34 6.97
C SER A 54 9.28 11.61 7.87
N LEU A 55 9.28 10.27 7.85
CA LEU A 55 8.38 9.42 8.64
C LEU A 55 8.89 9.17 10.08
N GLN A 56 9.95 9.85 10.53
CA GLN A 56 10.50 9.66 11.86
C GLN A 56 9.56 10.23 12.94
N GLY A 57 8.96 9.34 13.75
CA GLY A 57 8.08 9.70 14.85
C GLY A 57 7.48 8.47 15.56
N GLU A 58 6.70 8.70 16.62
CA GLU A 58 6.09 7.62 17.43
C GLU A 58 4.83 6.99 16.79
N ARG A 59 4.26 7.66 15.77
CA ARG A 59 3.00 7.27 15.13
C ARG A 59 3.22 6.13 14.13
N GLY A 60 2.29 5.18 14.13
CA GLY A 60 2.22 4.17 13.08
C GLY A 60 1.81 4.79 11.75
N ILE A 61 2.47 4.40 10.66
CA ILE A 61 2.22 4.94 9.32
C ILE A 61 1.77 3.81 8.41
N LEU A 62 0.77 4.09 7.58
CA LEU A 62 0.38 3.24 6.47
C LEU A 62 0.79 3.93 5.17
N LEU A 63 1.82 3.40 4.52
CA LEU A 63 2.36 3.93 3.27
C LEU A 63 1.68 3.21 2.10
N PHE A 64 1.03 3.97 1.22
CA PHE A 64 0.50 3.46 -0.04
C PHE A 64 1.48 3.76 -1.18
N ILE A 65 1.81 2.74 -1.97
CA ILE A 65 2.65 2.84 -3.15
C ILE A 65 1.83 2.40 -4.36
N PHE A 66 1.62 3.30 -5.31
CA PHE A 66 0.96 3.02 -6.57
C PHE A 66 2.02 2.94 -7.66
N THR A 67 2.16 1.78 -8.32
CA THR A 67 3.20 1.55 -9.33
C THR A 67 2.71 0.55 -10.38
N ASP A 68 3.12 0.75 -11.62
CA ASP A 68 2.80 -0.07 -12.78
C ASP A 68 4.01 -0.83 -13.31
N GLY A 69 5.19 -0.68 -12.70
CA GLY A 69 6.38 -1.36 -13.18
C GLY A 69 7.59 -1.25 -12.25
N GLU A 70 8.76 -1.47 -12.84
CA GLU A 70 10.01 -1.64 -12.12
C GLU A 70 10.70 -0.32 -11.72
N PRO A 71 11.37 -0.27 -10.55
CA PRO A 71 12.25 0.83 -10.20
C PRO A 71 13.41 0.97 -11.18
N ASN A 72 13.84 2.22 -11.43
CA ASN A 72 14.95 2.50 -12.37
C ASN A 72 16.28 1.84 -12.01
N ASP A 73 16.54 1.66 -10.71
CA ASP A 73 17.73 1.02 -10.15
C ASP A 73 17.57 -0.50 -10.00
N GLY A 74 16.46 -1.04 -10.51
CA GLY A 74 16.10 -2.44 -10.44
C GLY A 74 15.34 -2.82 -9.16
N LYS A 75 14.84 -4.05 -9.16
CA LYS A 75 13.99 -4.60 -8.10
C LYS A 75 14.71 -4.74 -6.75
N ASN A 76 15.99 -5.13 -6.78
CA ASN A 76 16.72 -5.53 -5.58
C ASN A 76 17.00 -4.38 -4.60
N PRO A 77 17.46 -3.20 -5.04
CA PRO A 77 17.61 -2.05 -4.15
C PRO A 77 16.29 -1.66 -3.47
N PHE A 78 15.19 -1.69 -4.21
CA PHE A 78 13.86 -1.39 -3.67
C PHE A 78 13.42 -2.43 -2.64
N LYS A 79 13.56 -3.73 -2.95
CA LYS A 79 13.29 -4.83 -1.99
C LYS A 79 14.09 -4.64 -0.69
N GLN A 80 15.37 -4.33 -0.79
CA GLN A 80 16.23 -4.08 0.39
C GLN A 80 15.75 -2.87 1.19
N ALA A 81 15.39 -1.78 0.51
CA ALA A 81 14.93 -0.57 1.17
C ALA A 81 13.57 -0.78 1.88
N ILE A 82 12.68 -1.61 1.32
CA ILE A 82 11.42 -2.03 1.98
C ILE A 82 11.73 -2.79 3.27
N ARG A 83 12.59 -3.82 3.20
CA ARG A 83 12.97 -4.62 4.38
C ARG A 83 13.57 -3.74 5.48
N GLN A 84 14.42 -2.79 5.11
CA GLN A 84 14.99 -1.84 6.05
C GLN A 84 13.93 -0.92 6.67
N LEU A 85 12.96 -0.44 5.86
CA LEU A 85 11.90 0.44 6.33
C LEU A 85 11.01 -0.25 7.37
N VAL A 86 10.49 -1.44 7.07
CA VAL A 86 9.57 -2.15 7.97
C VAL A 86 10.26 -2.66 9.23
N SER A 87 11.56 -2.96 9.19
CA SER A 87 12.31 -3.42 10.37
C SER A 87 12.72 -2.29 11.34
N SER A 88 12.82 -1.06 10.85
CA SER A 88 13.33 0.09 11.63
C SER A 88 12.26 1.08 12.05
N SER A 89 11.01 0.89 11.60
CA SER A 89 9.93 1.87 11.82
C SER A 89 8.58 1.19 11.99
N LYS A 90 7.60 1.91 12.54
CA LYS A 90 6.21 1.45 12.65
C LYS A 90 5.44 1.69 11.33
N VAL A 91 6.04 1.31 10.20
CA VAL A 91 5.47 1.49 8.87
C VAL A 91 4.89 0.17 8.38
N ARG A 92 3.65 0.22 7.92
CA ARG A 92 3.02 -0.82 7.09
C ARG A 92 2.89 -0.30 5.67
N ILE A 93 3.01 -1.18 4.70
CA ILE A 93 3.08 -0.80 3.28
C ILE A 93 1.97 -1.52 2.52
N GLN A 94 1.14 -0.75 1.83
CA GLN A 94 0.26 -1.26 0.79
C GLN A 94 0.88 -0.93 -0.56
N ILE A 95 1.08 -1.95 -1.40
CA ILE A 95 1.44 -1.74 -2.80
C ILE A 95 0.21 -2.02 -3.66
N MET A 96 -0.14 -1.05 -4.50
CA MET A 96 -1.21 -1.11 -5.48
C MET A 96 -0.56 -1.27 -6.84
N ALA A 97 -0.66 -2.48 -7.40
CA ALA A 97 -0.16 -2.74 -8.74
C ALA A 97 -1.15 -2.16 -9.76
N CYS A 98 -0.66 -1.28 -10.63
CA CYS A 98 -1.46 -0.54 -11.60
C CYS A 98 -1.19 -0.97 -13.05
N THR A 99 -0.91 -2.26 -13.25
CA THR A 99 -0.68 -2.87 -14.57
C THR A 99 -1.42 -4.21 -14.65
N ALA A 100 -1.77 -4.63 -15.86
CA ALA A 100 -2.31 -5.97 -16.12
C ALA A 100 -1.21 -6.97 -16.50
N GLU A 101 0.04 -6.52 -16.58
CA GLU A 101 1.19 -7.33 -16.98
C GLU A 101 1.89 -7.88 -15.73
N ASP A 102 1.53 -9.12 -15.35
CA ASP A 102 2.05 -9.81 -14.15
C ASP A 102 3.59 -9.83 -14.07
N ASP A 103 4.29 -9.88 -15.21
CA ASP A 103 5.76 -9.96 -15.26
C ASP A 103 6.45 -8.69 -14.73
N GLU A 104 5.79 -7.53 -14.85
CA GLU A 104 6.34 -6.23 -14.43
C GLU A 104 6.32 -6.06 -12.90
N ILE A 105 5.38 -6.74 -12.25
CA ILE A 105 5.06 -6.57 -10.82
C ILE A 105 5.21 -7.86 -10.00
N GLY A 106 5.35 -9.04 -10.64
CA GLY A 106 5.30 -10.33 -9.95
C GLY A 106 6.39 -10.52 -8.89
N TRP A 107 7.48 -9.76 -8.99
CA TRP A 107 8.53 -9.71 -7.98
C TRP A 107 8.10 -9.10 -6.64
N LEU A 108 6.99 -8.34 -6.61
CA LEU A 108 6.37 -7.81 -5.39
C LEU A 108 5.72 -8.92 -4.57
N ASN A 109 5.23 -9.98 -5.22
CA ASN A 109 4.63 -11.14 -4.53
C ASN A 109 5.65 -11.88 -3.65
N GLU A 110 6.94 -11.81 -3.98
CA GLU A 110 7.99 -12.33 -3.10
C GLU A 110 8.07 -11.54 -1.79
N LEU A 111 7.96 -10.20 -1.86
CA LEU A 111 7.96 -9.35 -0.67
C LEU A 111 6.69 -9.55 0.15
N ASP A 112 5.54 -9.65 -0.51
CA ASP A 112 4.26 -9.92 0.15
C ASP A 112 4.31 -11.23 0.94
N ALA A 113 4.85 -12.29 0.33
CA ALA A 113 4.99 -13.58 0.99
C ALA A 113 5.98 -13.55 2.16
N GLU A 114 6.99 -12.69 2.10
CA GLU A 114 8.05 -12.58 3.10
C GLU A 114 7.65 -11.68 4.30
N LEU A 115 6.97 -10.56 4.06
CA LEU A 115 6.81 -9.48 5.02
C LEU A 115 5.35 -9.33 5.47
N SER A 116 5.11 -9.45 6.77
CA SER A 116 3.75 -9.37 7.33
C SER A 116 3.16 -7.94 7.33
N GLU A 117 4.05 -6.96 7.29
CA GLU A 117 3.81 -5.51 7.28
C GLU A 117 3.51 -4.98 5.88
N LEU A 118 3.65 -5.84 4.86
CA LEU A 118 3.42 -5.50 3.46
C LEU A 118 2.24 -6.31 2.92
N ASP A 119 1.42 -5.67 2.10
CA ASP A 119 0.43 -6.32 1.24
C ASP A 119 0.56 -5.78 -0.18
N VAL A 120 0.30 -6.64 -1.16
CA VAL A 120 0.25 -6.30 -2.58
C VAL A 120 -1.14 -6.62 -3.06
N THR A 121 -1.79 -5.65 -3.73
CA THR A 121 -3.13 -5.84 -4.27
C THR A 121 -3.14 -5.40 -5.72
N ASP A 122 -3.70 -6.26 -6.57
CA ASP A 122 -3.88 -6.00 -7.99
C ASP A 122 -5.10 -5.10 -8.23
N ASP A 123 -5.35 -4.78 -9.50
CA ASP A 123 -6.53 -4.02 -9.87
C ASP A 123 -7.83 -4.77 -9.52
N TYR A 124 -8.92 -4.00 -9.39
CA TYR A 124 -10.22 -4.54 -8.98
C TYR A 124 -10.71 -5.72 -9.82
N TYR A 125 -10.47 -5.71 -11.13
CA TYR A 125 -11.00 -6.75 -12.01
C TYR A 125 -10.24 -8.07 -11.85
N ALA A 126 -8.91 -8.02 -11.77
CA ALA A 126 -8.07 -9.19 -11.51
C ALA A 126 -8.40 -9.82 -10.14
N GLU A 127 -8.44 -8.99 -9.09
CA GLU A 127 -8.81 -9.41 -7.73
C GLU A 127 -10.20 -10.05 -7.68
N ARG A 128 -11.18 -9.40 -8.31
CA ARG A 128 -12.55 -9.92 -8.37
C ARG A 128 -12.59 -11.29 -9.04
N GLU A 129 -11.90 -11.46 -10.16
CA GLU A 129 -11.88 -12.75 -10.86
C GLU A 129 -11.32 -13.85 -9.97
N GLN A 130 -10.22 -13.56 -9.27
CA GLN A 130 -9.57 -14.50 -8.37
C GLN A 130 -10.44 -14.86 -7.16
N VAL A 131 -11.03 -13.88 -6.47
CA VAL A 131 -11.91 -14.09 -5.31
C VAL A 131 -13.09 -14.99 -5.67
N ILE A 132 -13.73 -14.72 -6.82
CA ILE A 132 -14.88 -15.50 -7.30
C ILE A 132 -14.43 -16.90 -7.71
N LYS A 133 -13.31 -17.02 -8.44
CA LYS A 133 -12.75 -18.31 -8.89
C LYS A 133 -12.38 -19.24 -7.73
N LEU A 134 -11.86 -18.68 -6.64
CA LEU A 134 -11.53 -19.41 -5.42
C LEU A 134 -12.75 -19.69 -4.52
N GLY A 135 -13.92 -19.16 -4.87
CA GLY A 135 -15.16 -19.35 -4.10
C GLY A 135 -15.13 -18.68 -2.71
N LEU A 136 -14.26 -17.68 -2.51
CA LEU A 136 -14.09 -16.99 -1.22
C LEU A 136 -15.29 -16.09 -0.89
N ALA A 137 -15.96 -15.58 -1.90
CA ALA A 137 -17.21 -14.86 -1.76
C ALA A 137 -18.13 -15.10 -2.97
N PRO A 138 -19.46 -15.14 -2.79
CA PRO A 138 -20.41 -15.24 -3.91
C PRO A 138 -20.47 -13.94 -4.73
N LYS A 139 -20.03 -12.82 -4.14
CA LYS A 139 -19.94 -11.51 -4.76
C LYS A 139 -18.76 -10.76 -4.17
N PHE A 140 -18.00 -10.10 -5.02
CA PHE A 140 -16.92 -9.20 -4.63
C PHE A 140 -17.15 -7.83 -5.28
N THR A 141 -17.37 -6.82 -4.46
CA THR A 141 -17.69 -5.45 -4.89
C THR A 141 -16.47 -4.55 -4.85
N ARG A 142 -16.57 -3.36 -5.47
CA ARG A 142 -15.54 -2.33 -5.32
C ARG A 142 -15.35 -1.89 -3.87
N GLY A 143 -16.40 -1.93 -3.06
CA GLY A 143 -16.29 -1.63 -1.63
C GLY A 143 -15.45 -2.69 -0.92
N ASP A 144 -15.66 -3.96 -1.23
CA ASP A 144 -14.87 -5.08 -0.69
C ASP A 144 -13.39 -4.93 -1.10
N TRP A 145 -13.13 -4.66 -2.38
CA TRP A 145 -11.78 -4.39 -2.88
C TRP A 145 -11.12 -3.19 -2.19
N CYS A 146 -11.83 -2.07 -2.03
CA CYS A 146 -11.28 -0.92 -1.30
C CYS A 146 -10.91 -1.30 0.14
N MET A 147 -11.72 -2.11 0.82
CA MET A 147 -11.42 -2.55 2.18
C MET A 147 -10.21 -3.49 2.23
N LYS A 148 -10.08 -4.40 1.25
CA LYS A 148 -8.87 -5.22 1.07
C LYS A 148 -7.64 -4.34 0.88
N ALA A 149 -7.65 -3.51 -0.16
CA ALA A 149 -6.57 -2.62 -0.52
C ALA A 149 -6.18 -1.62 0.58
N MET A 150 -7.09 -1.21 1.46
CA MET A 150 -6.76 -0.26 2.54
C MET A 150 -6.33 -0.94 3.84
N LEU A 151 -6.77 -2.17 4.08
CA LEU A 151 -6.61 -2.83 5.39
C LEU A 151 -5.78 -4.10 5.34
N GLY A 152 -5.38 -4.58 4.15
CA GLY A 152 -4.56 -5.76 3.96
C GLY A 152 -3.34 -5.78 4.88
N PRO A 153 -2.47 -4.75 4.87
CA PRO A 153 -1.27 -4.68 5.72
C PRO A 153 -1.58 -4.65 7.22
N VAL A 154 -2.81 -4.27 7.60
CA VAL A 154 -3.22 -4.05 8.99
C VAL A 154 -4.00 -5.24 9.57
N SER A 155 -4.72 -5.98 8.73
CA SER A 155 -5.69 -6.99 9.17
C SER A 155 -5.61 -8.25 8.33
N GLN A 156 -5.31 -9.36 9.00
CA GLN A 156 -5.27 -10.68 8.38
C GLN A 156 -6.57 -11.10 7.72
N LYS A 157 -7.72 -10.59 8.19
CA LYS A 157 -9.01 -10.89 7.57
C LYS A 157 -9.04 -10.44 6.11
N PHE A 158 -8.49 -9.26 5.84
CA PHE A 158 -8.50 -8.62 4.53
C PHE A 158 -7.33 -9.08 3.66
N ASP A 159 -6.16 -9.33 4.27
CA ASP A 159 -5.00 -9.98 3.66
C ASP A 159 -5.40 -11.32 3.00
N LYS A 160 -6.18 -12.15 3.71
CA LYS A 160 -6.57 -13.50 3.27
C LYS A 160 -7.58 -13.59 2.13
N TRP A 161 -8.05 -12.46 1.59
CA TRP A 161 -9.11 -12.47 0.58
C TRP A 161 -8.67 -12.92 -0.82
N ASP A 162 -7.37 -13.08 -1.07
CA ASP A 162 -6.81 -13.57 -2.34
C ASP A 162 -5.86 -14.78 -2.15
N GLU A 163 -5.58 -15.17 -0.89
CA GLU A 163 -4.58 -16.18 -0.57
C GLU A 163 -4.96 -17.55 -1.17
N ARG A 164 -4.16 -18.01 -2.15
CA ARG A 164 -4.15 -19.39 -2.62
C ARG A 164 -4.02 -20.34 -1.42
N GLN A 165 -4.79 -21.43 -1.40
CA GLN A 165 -4.50 -22.56 -0.52
C GLN A 165 -3.06 -23.03 -0.81
N GLY A 166 -2.08 -22.64 0.02
CA GLY A 166 -0.67 -23.01 -0.17
C GLY A 166 0.40 -21.96 0.16
N LYS A 167 0.06 -20.69 0.46
CA LYS A 167 1.06 -19.77 1.05
C LYS A 167 1.41 -20.27 2.47
N ALA A 168 2.71 -20.31 2.79
CA ALA A 168 3.16 -20.50 4.16
C ALA A 168 2.52 -19.41 5.03
N THR A 169 1.91 -19.79 6.15
CA THR A 169 1.27 -18.85 7.07
C THR A 169 2.24 -17.73 7.45
N LYS A 170 1.95 -16.50 7.01
CA LYS A 170 2.66 -15.30 7.48
C LYS A 170 2.61 -15.26 9.01
N SER A 171 3.66 -14.73 9.65
CA SER A 171 3.65 -14.49 11.10
C SER A 171 2.42 -13.65 11.50
N PRO A 172 1.84 -13.88 12.70
CA PRO A 172 0.65 -13.16 13.13
C PRO A 172 0.85 -11.64 13.11
N LYS A 173 0.00 -10.90 12.39
CA LYS A 173 0.05 -9.42 12.41
C LYS A 173 -0.26 -8.98 13.85
N HIS A 174 0.65 -8.24 14.50
CA HIS A 174 0.40 -7.72 15.85
C HIS A 174 -0.82 -6.80 15.86
N GLN A 175 -1.92 -7.28 16.44
CA GLN A 175 -3.09 -6.48 16.73
C GLN A 175 -2.75 -5.56 17.91
N HIS A 176 -2.70 -4.25 17.67
CA HIS A 176 -2.80 -3.31 18.78
C HIS A 176 -4.22 -3.44 19.34
N GLN A 177 -4.36 -4.07 20.51
CA GLN A 177 -5.56 -3.96 21.32
C GLN A 177 -5.72 -2.48 21.69
N GLY A 178 -6.67 -1.80 21.05
CA GLY A 178 -7.10 -0.49 21.51
C GLY A 178 -7.82 -0.67 22.84
N GLU A 179 -7.24 -0.15 23.92
CA GLU A 179 -7.98 0.07 25.16
C GLU A 179 -9.14 1.02 24.86
N LEU A 180 -10.35 0.50 25.02
CA LEU A 180 -11.57 1.29 25.11
C LEU A 180 -11.44 2.20 26.34
N VAL A 181 -11.13 3.48 26.11
CA VAL A 181 -11.31 4.52 27.12
C VAL A 181 -12.83 4.67 27.32
N GLN A 182 -13.33 4.07 28.41
CA GLN A 182 -14.67 4.38 28.92
C GLN A 182 -14.64 5.81 29.45
N CYS A 183 -15.26 6.74 28.73
CA CYS A 183 -15.65 8.02 29.31
C CYS A 183 -16.87 7.77 30.21
N GLY A 184 -16.68 7.97 31.51
CA GLY A 184 -17.75 8.15 32.49
C GLY A 184 -18.32 9.57 32.45
#